data_AF-A0A382F9V2-F1
#
_entry.id   AF-A0A382F9V2-F1
#
_cell.length_a   1.000
_cell.length_b   1.000
_cell.length_c   1.000
_cell.angle_alpha   90.00
_cell.angle_beta   90.00
_cell.angle_gamma   90.00
#
_symmetry.space_group_name_H-M   'P 1'
#
loop_
_entity.id
_entity.type
_entity.pdbx_description
1 polymer ?
#
loop_
_entity_poly.entity_id
_entity_poly.type
_entity_poly.pdbx_seq_one_letter_code
_entity_poly.pdbx_strand_id
1 'polypeptide(L)'
;MVIALLLTLYLPHNLVAQRSLSFEVFRETVEPIFIQPRGGHGPSISPCASCHINSGTPLKLQPLQETEDGQVYWSESQSRVNFEVVSKLVVPGQPERSRLLQKPLAVAAGGVAFHVGG
;
A
#
# COMPACT_ATOMS: atom_id res chain seq x y z
N MET A 1 -31.74 -48.61 -8.29
CA MET A 1 -31.32 -47.89 -7.06
C MET A 1 -29.80 -47.90 -7.02
N VAL A 2 -29.16 -47.04 -7.81
CA VAL A 2 -28.48 -45.80 -7.37
C VAL A 2 -27.45 -46.07 -6.26
N ILE A 3 -26.19 -46.27 -6.63
CA ILE A 3 -25.06 -45.91 -5.76
C ILE A 3 -24.14 -45.00 -6.59
N ALA A 4 -23.98 -43.82 -6.05
CA ALA A 4 -23.50 -42.62 -6.70
C ALA A 4 -22.01 -42.66 -6.99
N LEU A 5 -21.71 -42.15 -8.19
CA LEU A 5 -20.50 -41.52 -8.63
C LEU A 5 -19.92 -40.60 -7.54
N LEU A 6 -18.72 -40.90 -7.03
CA LEU A 6 -17.91 -39.95 -6.27
C LEU A 6 -16.50 -39.94 -6.85
N LEU A 7 -16.40 -39.44 -8.09
CA LEU A 7 -15.21 -38.71 -8.52
C LEU A 7 -15.13 -37.45 -7.65
N THR A 8 -14.55 -37.57 -6.46
CA THR A 8 -14.01 -36.41 -5.77
C THR A 8 -12.82 -35.94 -6.59
N LEU A 9 -13.11 -35.06 -7.55
CA LEU A 9 -12.15 -34.11 -8.09
C LEU A 9 -11.38 -33.55 -6.89
N TYR A 10 -10.12 -33.95 -6.75
CA TYR A 10 -9.15 -33.23 -5.94
C TYR A 10 -8.92 -31.92 -6.69
N LEU A 11 -9.89 -30.99 -6.60
CA LEU A 11 -9.59 -29.59 -6.89
C LEU A 11 -8.47 -29.22 -5.92
N PRO A 12 -7.35 -28.65 -6.40
CA PRO A 12 -6.38 -28.08 -5.49
C PRO A 12 -7.11 -27.03 -4.66
N HIS A 13 -7.37 -27.37 -3.40
CA HIS A 13 -7.79 -26.41 -2.41
C HIS A 13 -6.64 -25.41 -2.32
N ASN A 14 -6.93 -24.16 -2.71
CA ASN A 14 -6.05 -22.99 -2.65
C ASN A 14 -5.10 -22.81 -3.84
N LEU A 15 -5.69 -22.49 -5.01
CA LEU A 15 -5.07 -21.56 -5.97
C LEU A 15 -5.11 -20.10 -5.49
N VAL A 16 -5.27 -19.84 -4.19
CA VAL A 16 -4.73 -18.62 -3.59
C VAL A 16 -3.23 -18.84 -3.46
N ALA A 17 -2.55 -18.95 -4.60
CA ALA A 17 -1.15 -18.58 -4.64
C ALA A 17 -1.12 -17.18 -4.04
N GLN A 18 -0.47 -17.03 -2.89
CA GLN A 18 -0.07 -15.73 -2.36
C GLN A 18 0.71 -15.05 -3.47
N ARG A 19 0.02 -14.29 -4.33
CA ARG A 19 0.67 -13.55 -5.40
C ARG A 19 1.64 -12.63 -4.68
N SER A 20 2.93 -12.87 -4.90
CA SER A 20 3.97 -11.98 -4.44
C SER A 20 3.60 -10.57 -4.89
N LEU A 21 3.84 -9.59 -4.02
CA LEU A 21 3.63 -8.19 -4.39
C LEU A 21 4.46 -7.89 -5.65
N SER A 22 3.86 -7.18 -6.60
CA SER A 22 4.53 -6.78 -7.84
C SER A 22 5.04 -5.36 -7.72
N PHE A 23 6.32 -5.15 -8.01
CA PHE A 23 6.92 -3.81 -8.07
C PHE A 23 6.24 -2.94 -9.13
N GLU A 24 5.92 -3.51 -10.29
CA GLU A 24 5.27 -2.80 -11.39
C GLU A 24 3.88 -2.31 -10.97
N VAL A 25 3.05 -3.21 -10.41
CA VAL A 25 1.73 -2.84 -9.89
C VAL A 25 1.84 -1.80 -8.78
N PHE A 26 2.80 -1.96 -7.86
CA PHE A 26 3.06 -0.98 -6.81
C PHE A 26 3.37 0.41 -7.40
N ARG A 27 4.33 0.50 -8.32
CA ARG A 27 4.78 1.76 -8.90
C ARG A 27 3.68 2.45 -9.71
N GLU A 28 2.88 1.68 -10.44
CA GLU A 28 1.86 2.25 -11.34
C GLU A 28 0.56 2.61 -10.63
N THR A 29 0.20 1.90 -9.55
CA THR A 29 -1.14 2.00 -8.95
C THR A 29 -1.16 2.40 -7.49
N VAL A 30 -0.12 2.07 -6.73
CA VAL A 30 -0.08 2.29 -5.27
C VAL A 30 0.77 3.50 -4.92
N GLU A 31 2.00 3.57 -5.42
CA GLU A 31 2.94 4.65 -5.12
C GLU A 31 2.38 6.07 -5.41
N PRO A 32 1.66 6.31 -6.52
CA PRO A 32 1.08 7.63 -6.79
C PRO A 32 0.10 8.12 -5.71
N ILE A 33 -0.57 7.21 -4.99
CA ILE A 33 -1.51 7.55 -3.91
C ILE A 33 -0.82 8.28 -2.76
N PHE A 34 0.49 8.04 -2.57
CA PHE A 34 1.26 8.65 -1.48
C PHE A 34 1.58 10.13 -1.70
N ILE A 35 1.62 10.59 -2.95
CA ILE A 35 1.85 12.00 -3.31
C ILE A 35 0.58 12.72 -3.79
N GLN A 36 -0.50 11.97 -4.03
CA GLN A 36 -1.75 12.53 -4.53
C GLN A 36 -2.27 13.68 -3.64
N PRO A 37 -2.57 14.86 -4.24
CA PRO A 37 -3.20 15.97 -3.52
C PRO A 37 -4.54 15.57 -2.93
N ARG A 38 -4.80 16.02 -1.70
CA ARG A 38 -5.98 15.67 -0.91
C ARG A 38 -6.80 16.90 -0.45
N GLY A 39 -6.61 18.02 -1.12
CA GLY A 39 -7.42 19.23 -0.92
C GLY A 39 -7.02 20.11 0.28
N GLY A 40 -5.85 19.88 0.89
CA GLY A 40 -5.32 20.78 1.92
C GLY A 40 -4.07 20.26 2.60
N HIS A 41 -3.72 20.92 3.70
CA HIS A 41 -2.61 20.55 4.58
C HIS A 41 -3.17 20.29 5.98
N GLY A 42 -3.02 19.07 6.48
CA GLY A 42 -3.46 18.70 7.81
C GLY A 42 -3.34 17.19 8.08
N PRO A 43 -3.43 16.76 9.35
CA PRO A 43 -3.21 15.36 9.74
C PRO A 43 -4.10 14.35 8.99
N SER A 44 -5.29 14.77 8.55
CA SER A 44 -6.24 13.88 7.85
C SER A 44 -6.37 14.15 6.35
N ILE A 45 -5.66 15.16 5.81
CA ILE A 45 -5.83 15.63 4.42
C ILE A 45 -4.52 15.99 3.70
N SER A 46 -3.34 15.81 4.32
CA SER A 46 -2.06 15.93 3.61
C SER A 46 -1.76 14.68 2.79
N PRO A 47 -1.05 14.79 1.65
CA PRO A 47 -0.43 13.63 1.00
C PRO A 47 0.42 12.84 2.01
N CYS A 48 0.46 11.52 1.87
CA CYS A 48 1.19 10.65 2.80
C CYS A 48 2.68 11.04 2.87
N ALA A 49 3.28 11.32 1.70
CA ALA A 49 4.67 11.69 1.58
C ALA A 49 5.04 12.96 2.36
N SER A 50 4.10 13.90 2.56
CA SER A 50 4.36 15.14 3.31
C SER A 50 4.82 14.91 4.75
N CYS A 51 4.46 13.77 5.36
CA CYS A 51 4.90 13.40 6.70
C CYS A 51 5.73 12.11 6.75
N HIS A 52 5.65 11.27 5.73
CA HIS A 52 6.29 9.95 5.71
C HIS A 52 7.65 9.90 5.02
N ILE A 53 8.07 10.95 4.32
CA ILE A 53 9.45 11.08 3.80
C ILE A 53 10.44 11.13 4.96
N ASN A 54 11.47 10.29 4.92
CA ASN A 54 12.52 10.20 5.94
C ASN A 54 11.98 10.07 7.38
N SER A 55 10.74 9.62 7.53
CA SER A 55 10.08 9.59 8.82
C SER A 55 10.69 8.52 9.75
N GLY A 56 10.43 8.66 11.05
CA GLY A 56 10.70 7.62 12.05
C GLY A 56 9.62 6.54 12.11
N THR A 57 8.65 6.56 11.20
CA THR A 57 7.52 5.62 11.18
C THR A 57 7.86 4.39 10.33
N PRO A 58 7.13 3.26 10.47
CA PRO A 58 7.31 2.11 9.61
C PRO A 58 7.16 2.41 8.12
N LEU A 59 6.25 3.34 7.74
CA LEU A 59 6.16 3.86 6.37
C LEU A 59 7.18 4.99 6.18
N LYS A 60 8.44 4.61 5.93
CA LYS A 60 9.53 5.54 5.63
C LYS A 60 9.78 5.64 4.13
N LEU A 61 9.20 6.65 3.50
CA LEU A 61 9.34 6.90 2.08
C LEU A 61 10.65 7.64 1.77
N GLN A 62 11.19 7.40 0.57
CA GLN A 62 12.37 8.12 0.06
C GLN A 62 12.04 9.60 -0.19
N PRO A 63 13.06 10.50 -0.16
CA PRO A 63 12.87 11.88 -0.59
C PRO A 63 12.34 11.97 -2.01
N LEU A 64 11.40 12.89 -2.25
CA LEU A 64 10.94 13.21 -3.60
C LEU A 64 12.01 13.99 -4.36
N GLN A 65 12.04 13.77 -5.66
CA GLN A 65 12.69 14.64 -6.62
C GLN A 65 11.65 15.59 -7.21
N GLU A 66 12.11 16.72 -7.73
CA GLU A 66 11.28 17.73 -8.36
C GLU A 66 11.86 18.07 -9.73
N THR A 67 11.02 18.14 -10.75
CA THR A 67 11.40 18.64 -12.08
C THR A 67 11.49 20.17 -12.06
N GLU A 68 12.08 20.78 -13.08
CA GLU A 68 12.10 22.24 -13.22
C GLU A 68 10.68 22.87 -13.23
N ASP A 69 9.70 22.16 -13.77
CA ASP A 69 8.28 22.58 -13.79
C ASP A 69 7.52 22.30 -12.47
N GLY A 70 8.20 21.90 -11.40
CA GLY A 70 7.61 21.67 -10.08
C GLY A 70 6.86 20.34 -9.91
N GLN A 71 6.98 19.40 -10.85
CA GLN A 71 6.40 18.06 -10.68
C GLN A 71 7.27 17.21 -9.76
N VAL A 72 6.65 16.63 -8.74
CA VAL A 72 7.34 15.75 -7.79
C VAL A 72 7.23 14.28 -8.19
N TYR A 73 8.31 13.53 -8.04
CA TYR A 73 8.35 12.12 -8.40
C TYR A 73 9.42 11.36 -7.60
N TRP A 74 9.39 10.03 -7.68
CA TRP A 74 10.48 9.16 -7.27
C TRP A 74 11.16 8.58 -8.51
N SER A 75 12.50 8.52 -8.52
CA SER A 75 13.20 7.70 -9.51
C SER A 75 12.87 6.23 -9.31
N GLU A 76 13.07 5.40 -10.34
CA GLU A 76 12.86 3.95 -10.19
C GLU A 76 13.65 3.35 -9.02
N SER A 77 14.89 3.80 -8.80
CA SER A 77 15.71 3.35 -7.66
C SER A 77 15.06 3.70 -6.31
N GLN A 78 14.48 4.90 -6.18
CA GLN A 78 13.75 5.30 -4.97
C GLN A 78 12.45 4.51 -4.82
N SER A 79 11.72 4.29 -5.92
CA SER A 79 10.51 3.47 -5.92
C SER A 79 10.78 2.03 -5.48
N ARG A 80 11.93 1.44 -5.85
CA ARG A 80 12.31 0.09 -5.38
C ARG A 80 12.50 0.05 -3.87
N VAL A 81 13.13 1.07 -3.30
CA VAL A 81 13.27 1.18 -1.83
C VAL A 81 11.90 1.39 -1.17
N ASN A 82 11.04 2.23 -1.73
CA ASN A 82 9.66 2.42 -1.24
C ASN A 82 8.88 1.09 -1.28
N PHE A 83 9.02 0.32 -2.36
CA PHE A 83 8.38 -0.99 -2.52
C PHE A 83 8.82 -1.98 -1.44
N GLU A 84 10.11 -2.03 -1.11
CA GLU A 84 10.62 -2.88 -0.02
C GLU A 84 10.04 -2.49 1.34
N VAL A 85 9.94 -1.19 1.61
CA VAL A 85 9.32 -0.67 2.84
C VAL A 85 7.85 -1.08 2.89
N VAL A 86 7.09 -0.80 1.83
CA VAL A 86 5.65 -1.08 1.74
C VAL A 86 5.37 -2.58 1.82
N SER A 87 6.20 -3.41 1.18
CA SER A 87 6.03 -4.87 1.20
C SER A 87 6.13 -5.47 2.60
N LYS A 88 6.89 -4.85 3.51
CA LYS A 88 6.98 -5.27 4.92
C LYS A 88 5.74 -4.91 5.74
N LEU A 89 4.89 -4.02 5.22
CA LEU A 89 3.68 -3.53 5.89
C LEU A 89 2.40 -4.19 5.36
N VAL A 90 2.51 -5.05 4.35
CA VAL A 90 1.38 -5.70 3.67
C VAL A 90 1.46 -7.20 3.83
N VAL A 91 0.33 -7.82 4.20
CA VAL A 91 0.13 -9.27 4.18
C VAL A 91 -0.81 -9.58 3.01
N PRO A 92 -0.30 -10.13 1.89
CA PRO A 92 -1.12 -10.42 0.72
C PRO A 92 -2.35 -11.27 1.07
N GLY A 93 -3.53 -10.85 0.58
CA GLY A 93 -4.80 -11.52 0.84
C GLY A 93 -5.39 -11.32 2.24
N GLN A 94 -4.71 -10.60 3.14
CA GLN A 94 -5.14 -10.36 4.53
C GLN A 94 -5.06 -8.86 4.87
N PRO A 95 -5.98 -8.04 4.35
CA PRO A 95 -5.95 -6.59 4.53
C PRO A 95 -6.01 -6.17 6.02
N GLU A 96 -6.76 -6.89 6.85
CA GLU A 96 -6.88 -6.65 8.29
C GLU A 96 -5.57 -6.86 9.06
N ARG A 97 -4.67 -7.70 8.53
CA ARG A 97 -3.33 -7.94 9.09
C ARG A 97 -2.26 -7.04 8.47
N SER A 98 -2.60 -6.27 7.46
CA SER A 98 -1.68 -5.36 6.77
C SER A 98 -1.61 -4.04 7.54
N ARG A 99 -0.48 -3.80 8.24
CA ARG A 99 -0.25 -2.57 9.02
C ARG A 99 -0.50 -1.30 8.21
N LEU A 100 -0.13 -1.30 6.92
CA LEU A 100 -0.35 -0.17 6.00
C LEU A 100 -1.82 0.28 5.95
N LEU A 101 -2.76 -0.64 6.18
CA LEU A 101 -4.21 -0.41 6.02
C LEU A 101 -4.93 -0.15 7.35
N GLN A 102 -4.23 -0.23 8.49
CA GLN A 102 -4.87 -0.16 9.82
C GLN A 102 -5.15 1.27 10.30
N LYS A 103 -4.45 2.28 9.76
CA LYS A 103 -4.61 3.69 10.14
C LYS A 103 -4.73 4.59 8.91
N PRO A 104 -5.78 4.45 8.10
CA PRO A 104 -5.94 5.31 6.93
C PRO A 104 -6.09 6.78 7.36
N LEU A 105 -5.70 7.68 6.46
CA LEU A 105 -5.76 9.13 6.69
C LEU A 105 -7.20 9.64 6.81
N ALA A 106 -8.10 9.11 5.98
CA ALA A 106 -9.50 9.54 5.92
C ALA A 106 -10.31 8.94 7.08
N VAL A 107 -10.96 9.81 7.86
CA VAL A 107 -11.85 9.40 8.97
C VAL A 107 -12.98 8.49 8.50
N ALA A 108 -13.58 8.80 7.35
CA ALA A 108 -14.64 7.97 6.75
C ALA A 108 -14.17 6.55 6.39
N ALA A 109 -12.86 6.31 6.27
CA ALA A 109 -12.27 5.01 6.00
C ALA A 109 -11.76 4.30 7.28
N GLY A 110 -12.08 4.80 8.48
CA GLY A 110 -11.61 4.26 9.76
C GLY A 110 -10.37 4.97 10.32
N GLY A 111 -9.98 6.11 9.74
CA GLY A 111 -8.95 6.98 10.29
C GLY A 111 -9.38 7.69 11.57
N VAL A 112 -8.41 8.19 12.34
CA VAL A 112 -8.66 9.01 13.53
C VAL A 112 -8.50 10.50 13.21
N ALA A 113 -9.07 11.38 14.05
CA ALA A 113 -8.97 12.83 13.87
C ALA A 113 -7.53 13.35 13.85
N PHE A 114 -6.59 12.62 14.47
CA PHE A 114 -5.18 13.00 14.51
C PHE A 114 -4.28 11.82 14.10
N HIS A 115 -3.73 11.89 12.88
CA HIS A 115 -2.87 10.86 12.33
C HIS A 115 -1.43 11.05 12.81
N VAL A 116 -1.05 10.35 13.90
CA VAL A 116 0.31 10.37 14.45
C VAL A 116 1.14 9.23 13.88
N GLY A 117 1.67 9.46 12.67
CA GLY A 117 2.81 8.73 12.14
C GLY A 117 2.57 7.25 11.78
N GLY A 118 1.64 6.99 10.84
CA GLY A 118 1.49 5.74 10.07
C GLY A 118 1.71 4.42 10.81
#